data_AF-A0A8T4PR58-F1
#
_entry.id   AF-A0A8T4PR58-F1
#
_cell.length_a   1.000
_cell.length_b   1.000
_cell.length_c   1.000
_cell.angle_alpha   90.00
_cell.angle_beta   90.00
_cell.angle_gamma   90.00
#
_symmetry.space_group_name_H-M   'P 1'
#
loop_
_entity.id
_entity.type
_entity.pdbx_description
1 polymer ?
#
loop_
_entity_poly.entity_id
_entity_poly.type
_entity_poly.pdbx_seq_one_letter_code
_entity_poly.pdbx_strand_id
1 'polypeptide(L)'
;MSAVHIYDVKEEIPSLKPVSVSYEDEVGKMSENVKKLKNVLEAGAKSAEVQFKTKMLVSRSTPQTIIDEIEVQNPYIVVMGPHGLTGLKKLLLGSVSTKVLKKSTVLVLIVK
;
A
#
# COMPACT_ATOMS: atom_id res chain seq x y z
N MET A 1 -11.09 -20.04 -2.18
CA MET A 1 -10.25 -20.48 -1.05
C MET A 1 -8.97 -19.65 -1.14
N SER A 2 -8.78 -18.67 -0.26
CA SER A 2 -7.61 -17.78 -0.32
C SER A 2 -6.52 -18.35 0.58
N ALA A 3 -5.36 -18.68 0.03
CA ALA A 3 -4.18 -19.07 0.82
C ALA A 3 -3.42 -17.82 1.26
N VAL A 4 -3.01 -17.77 2.52
CA VAL A 4 -2.15 -16.69 3.04
C VAL A 4 -0.75 -17.27 3.22
N HIS A 5 0.21 -16.74 2.48
CA HIS A 5 1.62 -17.10 2.62
C HIS A 5 2.31 -16.09 3.53
N ILE A 6 2.93 -16.57 4.60
CA ILE A 6 3.66 -15.73 5.56
C ILE A 6 5.16 -15.95 5.31
N TYR A 7 5.86 -14.89 4.95
CA TYR A 7 7.30 -14.88 4.77
C TYR A 7 7.94 -14.03 5.85
N ASP A 8 8.91 -14.60 6.58
CA ASP A 8 9.72 -13.87 7.55
C ASP A 8 10.97 -13.33 6.83
N VAL A 9 11.00 -12.01 6.61
CA VAL A 9 12.11 -11.34 5.95
C VAL A 9 13.09 -10.90 7.03
N LYS A 10 14.23 -11.59 7.12
CA LYS A 10 15.27 -11.37 8.15
C LYS A 10 16.13 -10.11 7.92
N GLU A 11 16.07 -9.53 6.73
CA GLU A 11 16.77 -8.29 6.42
C GLU A 11 15.91 -7.08 6.78
N GLU A 12 16.50 -6.10 7.47
CA GLU A 12 15.85 -4.82 7.73
C GLU A 12 15.58 -4.12 6.40
N ILE A 13 14.31 -4.12 5.98
CA ILE A 13 13.86 -3.27 4.88
C ILE A 13 14.08 -1.82 5.36
N PRO A 14 14.86 -0.99 4.64
CA PRO A 14 15.08 0.40 5.02
C PRO A 14 13.73 1.05 5.28
N SER A 15 13.56 1.62 6.48
CA SER A 15 12.25 2.11 6.92
C SER A 15 11.78 3.24 6.01
N LEU A 16 11.00 2.91 4.98
CA LEU A 16 10.15 3.90 4.34
C LEU A 16 9.09 4.22 5.38
N LYS A 17 9.26 5.34 6.09
CA LYS A 17 8.21 5.82 7.00
C LYS A 17 6.93 5.92 6.18
N PRO A 18 5.87 5.18 6.54
CA PRO A 18 4.64 5.21 5.76
C PRO A 18 4.10 6.64 5.74
N VAL A 19 3.98 7.22 4.55
CA VAL A 19 3.32 8.51 4.37
C VAL A 19 1.82 8.23 4.40
N SER A 20 1.22 8.32 5.59
CA SER A 20 -0.22 8.28 5.74
C SER A 20 -0.82 9.63 5.35
N VAL A 21 -1.81 9.62 4.46
CA VAL A 21 -2.57 10.80 4.08
C VAL A 21 -4.01 10.61 4.57
N SER A 22 -4.49 11.52 5.42
CA SER A 22 -5.82 11.43 6.03
C SER A 22 -6.89 12.03 5.10
N TYR A 23 -8.13 11.54 5.21
CA TYR A 23 -9.30 12.13 4.53
C TYR A 23 -9.58 13.58 4.98
N GLU A 24 -9.12 13.95 6.17
CA GLU A 24 -9.31 15.28 6.76
C GLU A 24 -8.19 16.26 6.38
N ASP A 25 -7.19 15.81 5.64
CA ASP A 25 -6.13 16.71 5.16
C ASP A 25 -6.73 17.70 4.16
N GLU A 26 -6.65 19.00 4.47
CA GLU A 26 -6.98 20.05 3.53
C GLU A 26 -6.26 19.80 2.19
N VAL A 27 -6.90 20.14 1.07
CA VAL A 27 -6.37 19.92 -0.29
C VAL A 27 -4.93 20.43 -0.44
N GLY A 28 -4.56 21.50 0.27
CA GLY A 28 -3.19 21.99 0.36
C GLY A 28 -2.20 21.01 1.01
N LYS A 29 -2.54 20.46 2.19
CA LYS A 29 -1.71 19.47 2.93
C LYS A 29 -1.61 18.13 2.19
N MET A 30 -2.72 17.71 1.57
CA MET A 30 -2.76 16.56 0.66
C MET A 30 -1.71 16.71 -0.47
N SER A 31 -1.64 17.89 -1.11
CA SER A 31 -0.68 18.13 -2.19
C SER A 31 0.79 18.04 -1.74
N GLU A 32 1.08 18.46 -0.51
CA GLU A 32 2.45 18.45 0.03
C GLU A 32 2.88 17.02 0.41
N ASN A 33 2.00 16.26 1.05
CA ASN A 33 2.27 14.85 1.38
C ASN A 33 2.46 14.00 0.13
N VAL A 34 1.68 14.27 -0.93
CA VAL A 34 1.83 13.64 -2.24
C VAL A 34 3.19 13.97 -2.87
N LYS A 35 3.62 15.24 -2.84
CA LYS A 35 4.94 15.64 -3.34
C LYS A 35 6.07 14.93 -2.57
N LYS A 36 5.98 14.89 -1.24
CA LYS A 36 6.95 14.16 -0.39
C LYS A 36 7.01 12.68 -0.76
N LEU A 37 5.85 12.02 -0.89
CA LEU A 37 5.77 10.62 -1.26
C LEU A 37 6.38 10.37 -2.66
N LYS A 38 6.07 11.22 -3.64
CA LYS A 38 6.64 11.11 -4.99
C LYS A 38 8.17 11.17 -4.98
N ASN A 39 8.74 12.11 -4.23
CA ASN A 39 10.21 12.26 -4.14
C ASN A 39 10.87 11.00 -3.53
N VAL A 40 10.26 10.43 -2.49
CA VAL A 40 10.76 9.19 -1.86
C VAL A 40 10.70 8.02 -2.83
N LEU A 41 9.60 7.88 -3.57
CA LEU A 41 9.44 6.82 -4.57
C LEU A 41 10.41 6.98 -5.75
N GLU A 42 10.61 8.20 -6.24
CA GLU A 42 11.59 8.50 -7.31
C GLU A 42 13.01 8.14 -6.89
N ALA A 43 13.42 8.51 -5.67
CA ALA A 43 14.72 8.18 -5.14
C ALA A 43 14.91 6.65 -4.99
N GLY A 44 13.92 5.96 -4.41
CA GLY A 44 13.96 4.51 -4.26
C GLY A 44 14.00 3.77 -5.60
N ALA A 45 13.19 4.19 -6.57
CA ALA A 45 13.15 3.58 -7.90
C ALA A 45 14.47 3.79 -8.66
N LYS A 46 15.08 4.98 -8.55
CA LYS A 46 16.40 5.24 -9.13
C LYS A 46 17.48 4.37 -8.51
N SER A 47 17.51 4.24 -7.18
CA SER A 47 18.48 3.40 -6.47
C SER A 47 18.35 1.92 -6.78
N ALA A 48 17.13 1.44 -7.02
CA ALA A 48 16.86 0.05 -7.39
C ALA A 48 16.91 -0.20 -8.92
N GLU A 49 17.18 0.83 -9.73
CA GLU A 49 17.17 0.77 -11.20
C GLU A 49 15.86 0.20 -11.78
N VAL A 50 14.72 0.50 -11.14
CA VAL A 50 13.40 0.04 -11.56
C VAL A 50 12.55 1.17 -12.12
N GLN A 51 11.68 0.83 -13.07
CA GLN A 51 10.61 1.74 -13.50
C GLN A 51 9.47 1.70 -12.49
N PHE A 52 8.86 2.86 -12.23
CA PHE A 52 7.68 2.95 -11.38
C PHE A 52 6.67 3.94 -11.97
N LYS A 53 5.40 3.73 -11.66
CA LYS A 53 4.30 4.63 -12.01
C LYS A 53 3.46 4.89 -10.77
N THR A 54 3.20 6.15 -10.47
CA THR A 54 2.34 6.54 -9.36
C THR A 54 0.95 6.90 -9.89
N LYS A 55 -0.10 6.31 -9.30
CA LYS A 55 -1.49 6.68 -9.53
C LYS A 55 -2.13 7.04 -8.20
N MET A 56 -2.77 8.20 -8.14
CA MET A 56 -3.57 8.61 -6.99
C MET A 56 -5.04 8.55 -7.35
N LEU A 57 -5.83 7.97 -6.47
CA LEU A 57 -7.25 7.76 -6.68
C LEU A 57 -8.00 8.27 -5.46
N VAL A 58 -9.02 9.11 -5.69
CA VAL A 58 -9.96 9.51 -4.67
C VAL A 58 -11.18 8.61 -4.81
N SER A 59 -11.51 7.85 -3.76
CA SER A 59 -12.64 6.93 -3.81
C SER A 59 -13.40 6.86 -2.49
N ARG A 60 -14.66 6.44 -2.59
CA ARG A 60 -15.54 6.18 -1.43
C ARG A 60 -15.23 4.83 -0.76
N SER A 61 -14.48 3.95 -1.44
CA SER A 61 -14.16 2.60 -0.96
C SER A 61 -12.78 2.19 -1.44
N THR A 62 -11.76 2.42 -0.60
CA THR A 62 -10.38 1.98 -0.84
C THR A 62 -10.27 0.50 -1.23
N PRO A 63 -10.89 -0.47 -0.53
CA PRO A 63 -10.73 -1.88 -0.89
C PRO A 63 -11.32 -2.21 -2.26
N GLN A 64 -12.46 -1.59 -2.64
CA GLN A 64 -13.03 -1.85 -3.96
C GLN A 64 -12.16 -1.24 -5.06
N THR A 65 -11.68 -0.01 -4.86
CA THR A 65 -10.76 0.63 -5.81
C THR A 65 -9.47 -0.17 -6.01
N ILE A 66 -8.92 -0.79 -4.96
CA ILE A 66 -7.76 -1.68 -5.10
C ILE A 66 -8.11 -2.90 -5.97
N ILE A 67 -9.27 -3.53 -5.76
CA ILE A 67 -9.72 -4.67 -6.57
C ILE A 67 -9.92 -4.27 -8.03
N ASP A 68 -10.57 -3.13 -8.29
CA ASP A 68 -10.79 -2.64 -9.65
C ASP A 68 -9.45 -2.34 -10.35
N GLU A 69 -8.47 -1.77 -9.65
CA GLU A 69 -7.12 -1.56 -10.22
C GLU A 69 -6.35 -2.87 -10.44
N ILE A 70 -6.57 -3.90 -9.62
CA ILE A 70 -5.99 -5.23 -9.87
C ILE A 70 -6.55 -5.81 -11.17
N GLU A 71 -7.85 -5.66 -11.42
CA GLU A 71 -8.47 -6.13 -12.67
C GLU A 71 -7.95 -5.35 -13.89
N VAL A 72 -7.76 -4.04 -13.77
CA VAL A 72 -7.26 -3.18 -14.87
C VAL A 72 -5.77 -3.39 -15.15
N GLN A 73 -4.93 -3.48 -14.11
CA GLN A 73 -3.47 -3.58 -14.27
C GLN A 73 -2.98 -5.03 -14.39
N ASN A 74 -3.78 -6.00 -13.93
CA ASN A 74 -3.45 -7.42 -13.85
C ASN A 74 -2.03 -7.70 -13.31
N PRO A 75 -1.67 -7.20 -12.11
CA PRO A 75 -0.33 -7.35 -11.57
C PRO A 75 -0.08 -8.78 -11.08
N TYR A 76 1.17 -9.23 -11.10
CA TYR A 76 1.55 -10.54 -10.52
C TYR A 76 1.38 -10.59 -8.99
N ILE A 77 1.62 -9.46 -8.31
CA ILE A 77 1.54 -9.34 -6.86
C ILE A 77 1.10 -7.94 -6.45
N VAL A 78 0.32 -7.87 -5.38
CA VAL A 78 -0.07 -6.63 -4.70
C VAL A 78 0.61 -6.60 -3.35
N VAL A 79 1.41 -5.56 -3.11
CA VAL A 79 2.06 -5.34 -1.82
C VAL A 79 1.29 -4.26 -1.06
N MET A 80 0.81 -4.58 0.13
CA MET A 80 0.12 -3.64 1.00
C MET A 80 0.95 -3.41 2.27
N GLY A 81 1.31 -2.15 2.51
CA GLY A 81 2.01 -1.73 3.73
C GLY A 81 1.08 -1.60 4.95
N PRO A 82 1.64 -1.46 6.15
CA PRO A 82 0.87 -1.23 7.36
C PRO A 82 0.28 0.19 7.35
N HIS A 83 -1.04 0.30 7.49
CA HIS A 83 -1.72 1.59 7.63
C HIS A 83 -1.70 2.05 9.09
N GLY A 84 -0.70 2.84 9.51
CA GLY A 84 -0.80 3.74 10.68
C GLY A 84 -1.39 3.18 11.98
N LEU A 85 -1.37 1.86 12.19
CA LEU A 85 -1.99 1.23 13.36
C LEU A 85 -1.10 1.49 14.58
N THR A 86 -1.61 2.24 15.54
CA THR A 86 -0.98 2.42 16.85
C THR A 86 -1.48 1.37 17.85
N GLY A 87 -0.62 0.96 18.79
CA GLY A 87 -0.97 0.03 19.88
C GLY A 87 -1.24 -1.42 19.47
N LEU A 88 -2.11 -2.12 20.23
CA LEU A 88 -2.48 -3.54 20.07
C LEU A 88 -3.07 -3.88 18.69
N LYS A 89 -3.52 -2.88 17.92
CA LYS A 89 -4.02 -3.05 16.55
C LYS A 89 -2.94 -3.47 15.55
N LYS A 90 -1.64 -3.27 15.86
CA LYS A 90 -0.54 -3.78 15.03
C LYS A 90 -0.60 -5.28 14.82
N LEU A 91 -1.24 -6.05 15.72
CA LEU A 91 -1.32 -7.50 15.64
C LEU A 91 -2.38 -8.03 14.66
N LEU A 92 -3.35 -7.20 14.24
CA LEU A 92 -4.48 -7.63 13.42
C LEU A 92 -4.35 -7.17 11.96
N LEU A 93 -4.88 -7.97 11.03
CA LEU A 93 -5.05 -7.53 9.64
C LEU A 93 -6.07 -6.38 9.57
N GLY A 94 -5.71 -5.30 8.88
CA GLY A 94 -6.58 -4.13 8.70
C GLY A 94 -7.86 -4.46 7.91
N SER A 95 -8.89 -3.63 8.05
CA SER A 95 -10.18 -3.81 7.36
C SER A 95 -10.07 -3.76 5.83
N VAL A 96 -9.15 -2.93 5.30
CA VAL A 96 -8.85 -2.86 3.87
C VAL A 96 -8.14 -4.12 3.40
N SER A 97 -7.00 -4.46 4.02
CA SER A 97 -6.22 -5.66 3.68
C SER A 97 -7.05 -6.94 3.74
N THR A 98 -7.91 -7.08 4.76
CA THR A 98 -8.83 -8.23 4.89
C THR A 98 -9.82 -8.32 3.73
N LYS A 99 -10.39 -7.19 3.30
CA LYS A 99 -11.34 -7.16 2.16
C LYS A 99 -10.63 -7.47 0.84
N VAL A 100 -9.42 -6.96 0.66
CA VAL A 100 -8.60 -7.22 -0.54
C VAL A 100 -8.21 -8.69 -0.59
N LEU A 101 -7.68 -9.28 0.50
CA LEU A 101 -7.34 -10.71 0.56
C LEU A 101 -8.51 -11.65 0.23
N LYS A 102 -9.73 -11.27 0.61
CA LYS A 102 -10.93 -12.07 0.34
C LYS A 102 -11.37 -12.03 -1.13
N LYS A 103 -11.07 -10.95 -1.85
CA LYS A 103 -11.60 -10.69 -3.20
C LYS A 103 -10.53 -10.68 -4.31
N SER A 104 -9.26 -10.55 -3.95
CA SER A 104 -8.15 -10.45 -4.90
C SER A 104 -8.08 -11.69 -5.77
N THR A 105 -7.91 -11.47 -7.07
CA THR A 105 -7.63 -12.51 -8.07
C THR A 105 -6.14 -12.81 -8.20
N VAL A 106 -5.29 -12.04 -7.51
CA VAL A 106 -3.81 -12.11 -7.58
C VAL A 106 -3.20 -12.25 -6.19
N LEU A 107 -1.90 -12.56 -6.13
CA LEU A 107 -1.16 -12.68 -4.87
C LEU A 107 -1.16 -11.36 -4.10
N VAL A 108 -1.41 -11.43 -2.79
CA VAL A 108 -1.38 -10.26 -1.90
C VAL A 108 -0.35 -10.50 -0.81
N LEU A 109 0.68 -9.65 -0.76
CA LEU A 109 1.68 -9.61 0.30
C LEU A 109 1.34 -8.49 1.27
N ILE A 110 1.09 -8.86 2.53
CA ILE A 110 0.88 -7.89 3.61
C ILE A 110 2.20 -7.74 4.36
N VAL A 111 2.76 -6.53 4.31
CA VAL A 111 3.94 -6.17 5.10
C VAL A 111 3.48 -5.67 6.46
N LYS A 112 4.09 -6.19 7.53
CA LYS A 112 3.76 -5.86 8.93
C LYS A 112 4.84 -4.98 9.54
#